data_AF-A0A060BLR2-F1
#
_entry.id   AF-A0A060BLR2-F1
#
_cell.length_a   1.000
_cell.length_b   1.000
_cell.length_c   1.000
_cell.angle_alpha   90.00
_cell.angle_beta   90.00
_cell.angle_gamma   90.00
#
_symmetry.space_group_name_H-M   'P 1'
#
loop_
_entity.id
_entity.type
_entity.pdbx_description
1 polymer ?
#
loop_
_entity_poly.entity_id
_entity_poly.type
_entity_poly.pdbx_seq_one_letter_code
_entity_poly.pdbx_strand_id
1 'polypeptide(L)'
;RTMLITDVMSRYSETMRTLSLAMESMGIELAFSAGVADIDASALHLRDNPAMPVFTATLPQYSTRTRIVKRVMDVAGSLLALVLSAPAMAVIALLVRAEDGGPAIYRQRRVGLYGRPFTLYKFRSMRVDADTMVQKLAAENGIEDR
;
A
#
# COMPACT_ATOMS: atom_id res chain seq x y z
N ARG A 1 -12.19 -25.09 22.23
CA ARG A 1 -12.05 -25.45 20.79
C ARG A 1 -11.70 -24.16 20.08
N THR A 2 -10.62 -24.12 19.32
CA THR A 2 -10.08 -22.88 18.73
C THR A 2 -10.10 -23.02 17.21
N MET A 3 -10.60 -22.00 16.52
CA MET A 3 -10.66 -21.96 15.05
C MET A 3 -9.70 -20.88 14.55
N LEU A 4 -8.74 -21.26 13.71
CA LEU A 4 -7.77 -20.35 13.12
C LEU A 4 -8.25 -19.92 11.73
N ILE A 5 -8.42 -18.62 11.53
CA ILE A 5 -8.81 -18.05 10.23
C ILE A 5 -7.61 -17.32 9.65
N THR A 6 -7.13 -17.79 8.50
CA THR A 6 -5.95 -17.26 7.80
C THR A 6 -6.28 -16.34 6.61
N ASP A 7 -7.56 -15.96 6.46
CA ASP A 7 -8.03 -15.20 5.30
C ASP A 7 -7.80 -13.68 5.45
N VAL A 8 -7.62 -12.99 4.33
CA VAL A 8 -7.51 -11.52 4.24
C VAL A 8 -8.92 -10.92 4.31
N MET A 9 -9.66 -11.24 5.37
CA MET A 9 -10.95 -10.62 5.61
C MET A 9 -10.70 -9.16 6.01
N SER A 10 -11.14 -8.22 5.15
CA SER A 10 -11.09 -6.80 5.51
C SER A 10 -11.87 -6.61 6.82
N ARG A 11 -11.20 -6.07 7.85
CA ARG A 11 -11.71 -5.97 9.24
C ARG A 11 -13.01 -5.16 9.41
N TYR A 12 -13.58 -4.64 8.32
CA TYR A 12 -14.81 -3.85 8.27
C TYR A 12 -15.96 -4.58 7.55
N SER A 13 -15.81 -5.86 7.21
CA SER A 13 -16.89 -6.64 6.60
C SER A 13 -17.96 -6.97 7.64
N GLU A 14 -19.24 -6.81 7.29
CA GLU A 14 -20.36 -7.27 8.13
C GLU A 14 -20.27 -8.77 8.45
N THR A 15 -19.65 -9.54 7.55
CA THR A 15 -19.41 -10.98 7.73
C THR A 15 -18.54 -11.25 8.96
N MET A 16 -17.53 -10.42 9.21
CA MET A 16 -16.61 -10.55 10.34
C MET A 16 -17.30 -10.26 11.68
N ARG A 17 -18.17 -9.24 11.68
CA ARG A 17 -18.94 -8.87 12.88
C ARG A 17 -19.94 -9.96 13.23
N THR A 18 -20.63 -10.50 12.23
CA THR A 18 -21.56 -11.62 12.38
C THR A 18 -20.84 -12.87 12.87
N LEU A 19 -19.67 -13.16 12.31
CA LEU A 19 -18.84 -14.31 12.70
C LEU A 19 -18.33 -14.18 14.14
N SER A 20 -17.84 -13.00 14.54
CA SER A 20 -17.38 -12.74 15.90
C SER A 20 -18.50 -12.94 16.93
N LEU A 21 -19.70 -12.42 16.66
CA LEU A 21 -20.86 -12.56 17.54
C LEU A 21 -21.35 -14.01 17.63
N ALA A 22 -21.34 -14.72 16.51
CA ALA A 22 -21.69 -16.14 16.48
C ALA A 22 -20.70 -16.97 17.31
N MET A 23 -19.40 -16.68 17.19
CA MET A 23 -18.35 -17.40 17.92
C MET A 23 -18.37 -17.10 19.43
N GLU A 24 -18.66 -15.84 19.80
CA GLU A 24 -18.92 -15.44 21.20
C GLU A 24 -20.11 -16.22 21.79
N SER A 25 -21.22 -16.32 21.05
CA SER A 25 -22.40 -17.08 21.50
C SER A 25 -22.15 -18.58 21.70
N MET A 26 -21.12 -19.14 21.05
CA MET A 26 -20.72 -20.55 21.15
C MET A 26 -19.59 -20.79 22.16
N GLY A 27 -19.09 -19.74 22.82
CA GLY A 27 -17.94 -19.84 23.74
C GLY A 27 -16.64 -20.28 23.05
N ILE A 28 -16.53 -20.01 21.75
CA ILE A 28 -15.36 -20.37 20.93
C ILE A 28 -14.44 -19.16 20.84
N GLU A 29 -13.19 -19.36 21.25
CA GLU A 29 -12.15 -18.33 21.18
C GLU A 29 -11.67 -18.16 19.74
N LEU A 30 -11.55 -16.89 19.31
CA LEU A 30 -11.28 -16.53 17.95
C LEU A 30 -9.93 -15.82 17.85
N ALA A 31 -8.97 -16.47 17.20
CA ALA A 31 -7.57 -16.02 17.12
C ALA A 31 -7.20 -15.66 15.67
N PHE A 32 -6.51 -14.52 15.50
CA PHE A 32 -6.04 -14.03 14.20
C PHE A 32 -4.51 -13.96 14.15
N SER A 33 -3.94 -14.42 13.05
CA SER A 33 -2.54 -14.15 12.71
C SER A 33 -2.45 -12.78 12.05
N ALA A 34 -2.03 -11.76 12.79
CA ALA A 34 -1.63 -10.48 12.21
C ALA A 34 -0.12 -10.48 11.99
N GLY A 35 0.34 -10.06 10.81
CA GLY A 35 1.78 -9.90 10.56
C GLY A 35 2.39 -8.97 11.59
N VAL A 36 3.41 -9.46 12.31
CA VAL A 36 4.08 -8.75 13.42
C VAL A 36 4.64 -7.38 13.00
N ALA A 37 4.95 -7.21 11.71
CA ALA A 37 5.45 -5.95 11.14
C ALA A 37 4.40 -4.81 11.12
N ASP A 38 3.11 -5.12 11.27
CA ASP A 38 2.02 -4.13 11.29
C ASP A 38 1.62 -3.71 12.73
N ILE A 39 2.30 -4.24 13.76
CA ILE A 39 1.94 -4.03 15.16
C ILE A 39 2.98 -3.10 15.80
N ASP A 40 2.53 -1.92 16.22
CA ASP A 40 3.33 -1.01 17.05
C ASP A 40 3.65 -1.69 18.40
N ALA A 41 4.93 -1.72 18.77
CA ALA A 41 5.42 -2.47 19.93
C ALA A 41 4.82 -1.99 21.26
N SER A 42 4.37 -0.73 21.32
CA SER A 42 3.70 -0.14 22.48
C SER A 42 2.30 -0.72 22.75
N ALA A 43 1.74 -1.44 21.78
CA ALA A 43 0.37 -1.92 21.80
C ALA A 43 0.26 -3.42 22.13
N LEU A 44 1.38 -4.05 22.47
CA LEU A 44 1.46 -5.41 22.99
C LEU A 44 1.28 -5.39 24.51
N HIS A 45 0.10 -5.84 24.97
CA HIS A 45 -0.13 -6.12 26.37
C HIS A 45 0.06 -7.61 26.61
N LEU A 46 1.07 -7.96 27.39
CA LEU A 46 1.24 -9.31 27.92
C LEU A 46 0.33 -9.46 29.14
N ARG A 47 -0.71 -10.29 29.04
CA ARG A 47 -1.44 -10.74 30.21
C ARG A 47 -0.82 -12.04 30.68
N ASP A 48 -0.11 -11.97 31.79
CA ASP A 48 0.49 -13.14 32.42
C ASP A 48 -0.58 -13.90 33.21
N ASN A 49 -0.98 -15.06 32.69
CA ASN A 49 -1.88 -16.00 33.37
C ASN A 49 -1.14 -17.34 33.48
N PRO A 50 -0.96 -17.91 34.69
CA PRO A 50 -0.16 -19.12 34.91
C PRO A 50 -0.60 -20.36 34.12
N ALA A 51 -1.84 -20.41 33.65
CA ALA A 51 -2.38 -21.51 32.86
C ALA A 51 -2.27 -21.29 31.33
N MET A 52 -2.12 -20.05 30.87
CA MET A 52 -2.11 -19.71 29.45
C MET A 52 -1.55 -18.30 29.22
N PRO A 53 -0.30 -18.14 28.74
CA PRO A 53 0.21 -16.82 28.36
C PRO A 53 -0.54 -16.32 27.12
N VAL A 54 -1.26 -15.20 27.25
CA VAL A 54 -2.00 -14.60 26.14
C VAL A 54 -1.31 -13.29 25.73
N PHE A 55 -0.83 -13.26 24.49
CA PHE A 55 -0.31 -12.05 23.86
C PHE A 55 -1.47 -11.29 23.22
N THR A 56 -1.94 -10.23 23.87
CA THR A 56 -2.94 -9.33 23.29
C THR A 56 -2.26 -8.17 22.59
N ALA A 57 -2.30 -8.17 21.25
CA ALA A 57 -1.91 -7.01 20.45
C ALA A 57 -3.15 -6.13 20.25
N THR A 58 -3.21 -5.00 20.95
CA THR A 58 -4.16 -3.95 20.61
C THR A 58 -3.69 -3.31 19.32
N LEU A 59 -4.37 -3.50 18.20
CA LEU A 59 -4.00 -2.76 17.00
C LEU A 59 -4.35 -1.28 17.25
N PRO A 60 -3.42 -0.33 17.02
CA PRO A 60 -3.71 1.09 17.22
C PRO A 60 -4.88 1.48 16.32
N GLN A 61 -6.05 1.63 16.94
CA GLN A 61 -7.23 2.11 16.27
C GLN A 61 -7.04 3.61 16.08
N TYR A 62 -6.57 4.01 14.90
CA TYR A 62 -6.61 5.43 14.52
C TYR A 62 -8.06 5.90 14.61
N SER A 63 -8.36 6.73 15.60
CA SER A 63 -9.68 7.35 15.73
C SER A 63 -10.03 8.09 14.43
N THR A 64 -11.31 8.23 14.13
CA THR A 64 -11.77 9.00 12.96
C THR A 64 -11.16 10.41 12.95
N ARG A 65 -10.96 11.02 14.11
CA ARG A 65 -10.27 12.32 14.26
C ARG A 65 -8.81 12.24 13.81
N THR A 66 -8.05 11.25 14.29
CA THR A 66 -6.63 11.08 13.92
C THR A 66 -6.46 10.85 12.43
N ARG A 67 -7.37 10.09 11.81
CA ARG A 67 -7.37 9.87 10.35
C ARG A 67 -7.62 11.16 9.57
N ILE A 68 -8.58 11.98 10.02
CA ILE A 68 -8.88 13.28 9.40
C ILE A 68 -7.67 14.21 9.51
N VAL A 69 -7.06 14.33 10.70
CA VAL A 69 -5.88 15.18 10.92
C VAL A 69 -4.73 14.73 10.01
N LYS A 70 -4.43 13.43 9.95
CA LYS A 70 -3.41 12.88 9.04
C LYS A 70 -3.71 13.25 7.58
N ARG A 71 -4.97 13.15 7.15
CA ARG A 71 -5.37 13.49 5.79
C ARG A 71 -5.18 14.97 5.48
N VAL A 72 -5.52 15.86 6.41
CA VAL A 72 -5.31 17.30 6.25
C VAL A 72 -3.82 17.61 6.17
N MET A 73 -3.02 17.02 7.06
CA MET A 73 -1.55 17.16 7.03
C MET A 73 -0.94 16.67 5.72
N ASP A 74 -1.40 15.52 5.21
CA ASP A 74 -0.91 14.97 3.94
C ASP A 74 -1.24 15.89 2.76
N VAL A 75 -2.45 16.45 2.72
CA VAL A 75 -2.86 17.36 1.65
C VAL A 75 -2.12 18.70 1.74
N ALA A 76 -2.03 19.29 2.93
CA ALA A 76 -1.33 20.55 3.13
C ALA A 76 0.18 20.43 2.83
N GLY A 77 0.82 19.37 3.36
CA GLY A 77 2.24 19.11 3.13
C GLY A 77 2.55 18.78 1.66
N SER A 78 1.70 17.99 1.01
CA SER A 78 1.88 17.69 -0.42
C SER A 78 1.66 18.90 -1.32
N LEU A 79 0.69 19.77 -1.02
CA LEU A 79 0.49 21.02 -1.75
C LEU A 79 1.71 21.94 -1.63
N LEU A 80 2.23 22.13 -0.41
CA LEU A 80 3.42 22.93 -0.19
C LEU A 80 4.63 22.35 -0.95
N ALA A 81 4.86 21.04 -0.83
CA ALA A 81 5.94 20.36 -1.54
C ALA A 81 5.78 20.49 -3.07
N LEU A 82 4.56 20.41 -3.60
CA LEU A 82 4.29 20.56 -5.02
C LEU A 82 4.61 21.97 -5.50
N VAL A 83 4.21 23.01 -4.77
CA VAL A 83 4.49 24.41 -5.12
C VAL A 83 5.99 24.69 -5.11
N LEU A 84 6.69 24.22 -4.08
CA LEU A 84 8.15 24.41 -3.96
C LEU A 84 8.94 23.63 -5.01
N SER A 85 8.49 22.42 -5.36
CA SER A 85 9.15 21.57 -6.36
C SER A 85 8.71 21.86 -7.80
N ALA A 86 7.62 22.59 -8.02
CA ALA A 86 7.10 22.95 -9.34
C ALA A 86 8.16 23.52 -10.32
N PRO A 87 9.01 24.49 -9.95
CA PRO A 87 10.04 25.01 -10.86
C PRO A 87 11.05 23.93 -11.26
N ALA A 88 11.51 23.11 -10.31
CA ALA A 88 12.44 22.01 -10.60
C ALA A 88 11.78 20.94 -11.50
N MET A 89 10.51 20.62 -11.23
CA MET A 89 9.71 19.70 -12.04
C MET A 89 9.52 20.21 -13.48
N ALA A 90 9.35 21.52 -13.67
CA ALA A 90 9.24 22.11 -15.00
C ALA A 90 10.56 21.99 -15.80
N VAL A 91 11.70 22.24 -15.14
CA VAL A 91 13.03 22.05 -15.77
C VAL A 91 13.24 20.59 -16.17
N ILE A 92 12.94 19.64 -15.26
CA ILE A 92 13.04 18.21 -15.58
C ILE A 92 12.10 17.83 -16.72
N ALA A 93 10.87 18.34 -16.74
CA ALA A 93 9.92 18.07 -17.81
C ALA A 93 10.42 18.57 -19.18
N LEU A 94 11.09 19.72 -19.22
CA LEU A 94 11.71 20.25 -20.44
C LEU A 94 12.89 19.38 -20.89
N LEU A 95 13.76 18.96 -19.97
CA LEU A 95 14.90 18.09 -20.27
C LEU A 95 14.44 16.74 -20.83
N VAL A 96 13.48 16.08 -20.16
CA VAL A 96 12.92 14.80 -20.61
C VAL A 96 12.24 14.93 -21.99
N ARG A 97 11.59 16.07 -22.25
CA ARG A 97 10.98 16.33 -23.56
C ARG A 97 12.02 16.62 -24.64
N ALA A 98 13.15 17.23 -24.28
CA ALA A 98 14.23 17.55 -25.22
C ALA A 98 14.99 16.29 -25.69
N GLU A 99 15.00 15.22 -24.91
CA GLU A 99 15.69 13.97 -25.27
C GLU A 99 15.06 13.29 -26.50
N ASP A 100 13.74 13.02 -26.48
CA ASP A 100 13.08 12.24 -27.54
C ASP A 100 11.77 12.86 -28.06
N GLY A 101 11.45 14.11 -27.69
CA GLY A 101 10.25 14.82 -28.14
C GLY A 101 8.91 14.35 -27.55
N GLY A 102 8.89 13.21 -26.85
CA GLY A 102 7.71 12.60 -26.24
C GLY A 102 7.22 13.26 -24.94
N PRO A 103 6.09 12.81 -24.39
CA PRO A 103 5.52 13.37 -23.16
C PRO A 103 6.37 12.99 -21.93
N ALA A 104 6.73 13.99 -21.12
CA ALA A 104 7.64 13.85 -19.99
C ALA A 104 7.10 13.01 -18.81
N ILE A 105 5.77 12.82 -18.71
CA ILE A 105 5.13 12.11 -17.61
C ILE A 105 4.66 10.72 -18.08
N TYR A 106 5.05 9.69 -17.33
CA TYR A 106 4.59 8.31 -17.47
C TYR A 106 3.51 7.97 -16.42
N ARG A 107 2.52 7.17 -16.82
CA ARG A 107 1.37 6.77 -15.99
C ARG A 107 1.45 5.27 -15.72
N GLN A 108 1.52 4.87 -14.45
CA GLN A 108 1.57 3.46 -14.03
C GLN A 108 0.40 3.13 -13.09
N ARG A 109 -0.31 2.01 -13.31
CA ARG A 109 -1.36 1.55 -12.40
C ARG A 109 -0.74 0.79 -11.21
N ARG A 110 -1.15 1.11 -9.98
CA ARG A 110 -0.72 0.43 -8.75
C ARG A 110 -1.91 0.18 -7.82
N VAL A 111 -1.81 -0.83 -6.97
CA VAL A 111 -2.82 -1.15 -5.95
C VAL A 111 -2.67 -0.16 -4.79
N GLY A 112 -3.76 0.52 -4.43
CA GLY A 112 -3.79 1.52 -3.36
C GLY A 112 -4.53 1.06 -2.11
N LEU A 113 -5.00 2.02 -1.32
CA LEU A 113 -5.70 1.78 -0.06
C LEU A 113 -6.95 0.91 -0.28
N TYR A 114 -7.12 -0.12 0.57
CA TYR A 114 -8.21 -1.10 0.48
C TYR A 114 -8.31 -1.81 -0.87
N GLY A 115 -7.18 -2.05 -1.53
CA GLY A 115 -7.14 -2.73 -2.81
C GLY A 115 -7.63 -1.88 -3.99
N ARG A 116 -8.01 -0.62 -3.77
CA ARG A 116 -8.49 0.27 -4.84
C ARG A 116 -7.31 0.71 -5.70
N PRO A 117 -7.28 0.38 -7.00
CA PRO A 117 -6.15 0.74 -7.83
C PRO A 117 -6.13 2.26 -8.10
N PHE A 118 -4.92 2.84 -8.14
CA PHE A 118 -4.68 4.25 -8.45
C PHE A 118 -3.60 4.40 -9.53
N THR A 119 -3.61 5.55 -10.20
CA THR A 119 -2.64 5.87 -11.24
C THR A 119 -1.52 6.71 -10.65
N LEU A 120 -0.30 6.18 -10.70
CA LEU A 120 0.92 6.84 -10.29
C LEU A 120 1.52 7.60 -11.47
N TYR A 121 1.77 8.89 -11.28
CA TYR A 121 2.46 9.76 -12.24
C TYR A 121 3.92 9.89 -11.84
N LYS A 122 4.83 9.66 -12.78
CA LYS A 122 6.28 9.85 -12.59
C LYS A 122 6.91 10.44 -13.83
N PHE A 123 8.10 11.04 -13.70
CA PHE A 123 8.89 11.40 -14.87
C PHE A 123 9.30 10.14 -15.62
N ARG A 124 9.29 10.25 -16.95
CA ARG A 124 9.76 9.21 -17.84
C ARG A 124 11.28 9.12 -17.75
N SER A 125 11.81 7.91 -17.66
CA SER A 125 13.25 7.62 -17.69
C SER A 125 13.67 6.74 -18.88
N MET A 126 12.70 6.18 -19.60
CA MET A 126 12.93 5.34 -20.77
C MET A 126 12.53 6.08 -22.05
N ARG A 127 13.26 5.87 -23.13
CA ARG A 127 12.97 6.49 -24.42
C ARG A 127 11.62 6.05 -24.99
N VAL A 128 11.01 6.90 -25.83
CA VAL A 128 9.76 6.55 -26.56
C VAL A 128 9.96 5.28 -27.39
N ASP A 129 11.11 5.17 -28.05
CA ASP A 129 11.41 4.09 -29.00
C ASP A 129 12.09 2.88 -28.34
N ALA A 130 12.12 2.81 -27.00
CA ALA A 130 12.81 1.75 -26.27
C ALA A 130 12.34 0.35 -26.67
N ASP A 131 11.03 0.15 -26.88
CA ASP A 131 10.49 -1.15 -27.31
C ASP A 131 11.01 -1.56 -28.70
N THR A 132 11.15 -0.61 -29.63
CA THR A 132 11.70 -0.88 -30.97
C THR A 132 13.21 -1.15 -30.94
N MET A 133 13.94 -0.50 -30.03
CA MET A 133 15.37 -0.77 -29.80
C MET A 133 15.59 -2.14 -29.18
N VAL A 134 14.75 -2.54 -28.22
CA VAL A 134 14.80 -3.88 -27.62
C VAL A 134 14.53 -4.95 -28.68
N GLN A 135 13.51 -4.76 -29.52
CA GLN A 135 13.22 -5.69 -30.62
C GLN A 135 14.36 -5.79 -31.64
N LYS A 136 14.97 -4.66 -32.03
CA LYS A 136 16.15 -4.66 -32.93
C LYS A 136 17.33 -5.39 -32.31
N LEU A 137 17.62 -5.13 -31.03
CA LEU A 137 18.73 -5.76 -30.32
C LEU A 137 18.48 -7.27 -30.11
N ALA A 138 17.24 -7.67 -29.86
CA ALA A 138 16.85 -9.08 -29.76
C ALA A 138 17.01 -9.80 -31.11
N ALA A 139 16.62 -9.16 -32.22
CA ALA A 139 16.82 -9.68 -33.57
C ALA A 139 18.31 -9.79 -33.94
N GLU A 140 19.14 -8.82 -33.55
CA GLU A 140 20.60 -8.86 -33.76
C GLU A 140 21.29 -9.94 -32.93
N ASN A 141 20.83 -10.21 -31.71
CA ASN A 141 21.40 -11.23 -30.82
C ASN A 141 20.77 -12.63 -30.98
N GLY A 142 19.78 -12.78 -31.87
CA GLY A 142 19.12 -14.07 -32.14
C GLY A 142 18.31 -14.61 -30.95
N ILE A 143 17.84 -13.73 -30.05
CA ILE A 143 17.04 -14.11 -28.88
C ILE A 143 15.58 -13.82 -29.21
N GLU A 144 14.80 -14.87 -29.45
CA GLU A 144 13.36 -14.77 -29.75
C GLU A 144 12.58 -14.65 -28.43
N ASP A 145 11.76 -13.59 -28.32
CA ASP A 145 11.01 -13.20 -27.12
C ASP A 145 10.04 -14.32 -26.71
N ARG A 146 10.15 -14.84 -25.49
CA ARG A 146 9.37 -15.98 -24.98
C ARG A 146 8.16 -15.55 -24.16
#